data_AF-A0A136KX64-F1
#
_entry.id   AF-A0A136KX64-F1
#
_cell.length_a   1.000
_cell.length_b   1.000
_cell.length_c   1.000
_cell.angle_alpha   90.00
_cell.angle_beta   90.00
_cell.angle_gamma   90.00
#
_symmetry.space_group_name_H-M   'P 1'
#
loop_
_entity.id
_entity.type
_entity.pdbx_description
1 polymer ?
#
loop_
_entity_poly.entity_id
_entity_poly.type
_entity_poly.pdbx_seq_one_letter_code
_entity_poly.pdbx_strand_id
1 'polypeptide(L)'
;MRRWLVLLITTTAILSLALGVGITSASPAAQATPAPLGQGVDVQEFFFDARVDLETLADALLGQGIRPEGWTSNLESASLTFSSDLWYDSELLADQLFGAGERPDNWEAVTVVSPEALVRSVRRNIETMANEQFGIGSRPDIWRGAPVLLLCDRTLLNTLAMLELFYRFEPITPDSALNYCLSLQAEVDERLNEIVFSTPDSNGIVRDPIPLLSGARGDLERLADELLGLNTRPEGYIGNRDATTPTFIGDLFLDLNSLANLQLGEGVRPDGWIGTVSSSPGSSYYNLRHDIELLAKATLPFNPEQPRPTGWQGVDPIEQCTPGVTYLYFLVTEGYGLSFNEIDPAASDFCDQLEEALNSVVENPPVLDEVVVEERLTGTADYAFTYLDVAALQYMGIMPGGTPFRAVYRNFGASNMMFVVGDQFAVYVDRRFTTVPETVFNSLPTLENVQPVTFCDAFWCNGPGPTPTPTGSTPLELALFGSTPQATPNQEQLETTKQLVSWNFVRVTYISDNPAARTAQVTLELCFQNAQVATECEPVTYVFDNAAGAEKPVVGTQNGLNIFEFRYGYSTNLVIESESLYSTDVWISDPTIR
;
A
#
# COMPACT_ATOMS: atom_id res chain seq x y z
N MET A 1 -15.36 27.31 81.23
CA MET A 1 -15.74 26.11 80.45
C MET A 1 -15.66 26.43 78.96
N ARG A 2 -14.43 26.48 78.41
CA ARG A 2 -14.18 26.88 77.02
C ARG A 2 -12.80 26.32 76.58
N ARG A 3 -12.61 25.00 76.72
CA ARG A 3 -11.38 24.29 76.31
C ARG A 3 -11.60 22.84 75.84
N TRP A 4 -12.85 22.40 75.66
CA TRP A 4 -13.18 20.99 75.33
C TRP A 4 -13.98 20.81 74.03
N LEU A 5 -13.92 21.77 73.09
CA LEU A 5 -14.64 21.68 71.82
C LEU A 5 -13.77 21.84 70.56
N VAL A 6 -12.44 21.96 70.71
CA VAL A 6 -11.51 22.17 69.57
C VAL A 6 -10.69 20.91 69.25
N LEU A 7 -10.82 19.84 70.04
CA LEU A 7 -10.00 18.63 69.92
C LEU A 7 -10.71 17.43 69.28
N LEU A 8 -11.91 17.63 68.70
CA LEU A 8 -12.70 16.57 68.08
C LEU A 8 -13.02 16.79 66.60
N ILE A 9 -12.42 17.82 65.98
CA ILE A 9 -12.55 18.12 64.54
C ILE A 9 -11.22 17.85 63.79
N THR A 10 -10.13 17.54 64.48
CA THR A 10 -8.78 17.40 63.90
C THR A 10 -8.29 15.95 63.75
N THR A 11 -9.14 14.94 63.91
CA THR A 11 -8.78 13.52 63.77
C THR A 11 -9.59 12.76 62.72
N THR A 12 -10.26 13.48 61.81
CA THR A 12 -10.99 12.93 60.64
C THR A 12 -10.62 13.67 59.35
N ALA A 13 -9.36 14.08 59.21
CA ALA A 13 -8.84 14.71 58.00
C ALA A 13 -7.41 14.24 57.61
N ILE A 14 -6.93 13.15 58.20
CA ILE A 14 -5.61 12.57 57.90
C ILE A 14 -5.75 11.03 57.81
N LEU A 15 -6.59 10.57 56.87
CA LEU A 15 -6.56 9.19 56.38
C LEU A 15 -7.31 9.08 55.04
N SER A 16 -6.92 9.94 54.08
CA SER A 16 -7.41 9.90 52.70
C SER A 16 -6.30 10.18 51.67
N LEU A 17 -5.03 10.12 52.08
CA LEU A 17 -3.88 10.12 51.18
C LEU A 17 -3.39 8.69 50.97
N ALA A 18 -4.17 7.92 50.23
CA ALA A 18 -3.72 6.69 49.58
C ALA A 18 -4.22 6.74 48.14
N LEU A 19 -3.32 6.41 47.22
CA LEU A 19 -3.51 6.35 45.76
C LEU A 19 -3.40 7.70 45.04
N GLY A 20 -2.22 8.31 45.14
CA GLY A 20 -1.68 9.05 44.01
C GLY A 20 -1.38 8.05 42.88
N VAL A 21 -2.41 7.68 42.12
CA VAL A 21 -2.21 7.18 40.76
C VAL A 21 -1.50 8.30 40.05
N GLY A 22 -0.22 8.08 39.74
CA GLY A 22 0.48 8.88 38.75
C GLY A 22 -0.26 8.66 37.44
N ILE A 23 -1.28 9.47 37.19
CA ILE A 23 -1.76 9.74 35.86
C ILE A 23 -0.60 10.52 35.24
N THR A 24 0.37 9.79 34.69
CA THR A 24 1.13 10.32 33.57
C THR A 24 0.06 10.64 32.54
N SER A 25 -0.35 11.91 32.48
CA SER A 25 -0.92 12.45 31.26
C SER A 25 0.18 12.25 30.23
N ALA A 26 0.14 11.12 29.53
CA ALA A 26 0.76 11.01 28.24
C ALA A 26 0.19 12.21 27.48
N SER A 27 1.05 13.19 27.19
CA SER A 27 0.71 14.19 26.19
C SER A 27 0.14 13.43 25.00
N PRO A 28 -1.00 13.85 24.42
CA PRO A 28 -1.47 13.24 23.18
C PRO A 28 -0.28 13.21 22.24
N ALA A 29 0.03 12.03 21.71
CA ALA A 29 1.08 11.91 20.72
C ALA A 29 0.71 12.87 19.60
N ALA A 30 1.61 13.81 19.27
CA ALA A 30 1.39 14.71 18.15
C ALA A 30 1.02 13.84 16.95
N GLN A 31 -0.16 14.08 16.38
CA GLN A 31 -0.59 13.42 15.16
C GLN A 31 0.57 13.51 14.16
N ALA A 32 0.95 12.38 13.58
CA ALA A 32 1.92 12.35 12.50
C ALA A 32 1.25 13.01 11.28
N THR A 33 1.26 14.33 11.22
CA THR A 33 1.14 15.05 9.97
C THR A 33 2.37 14.68 9.13
N PRO A 34 2.23 14.55 7.80
CA PRO A 34 3.42 14.48 6.95
C PRO A 34 4.32 15.66 7.31
N ALA A 35 5.63 15.48 7.36
CA ALA A 35 6.54 16.60 7.53
C ALA A 35 6.73 17.22 6.13
N PRO A 36 6.00 18.28 5.74
CA PRO A 36 5.99 18.76 4.36
C PRO A 36 7.35 19.29 3.87
N LEU A 37 8.34 19.42 4.77
CA LEU A 37 9.68 19.95 4.55
C LEU A 37 10.78 18.88 4.57
N GLY A 38 10.45 17.60 4.82
CA GLY A 38 11.42 16.52 5.02
C GLY A 38 11.94 16.41 6.47
N GLN A 39 12.57 15.28 6.80
CA GLN A 39 13.12 15.05 8.14
C GLN A 39 14.30 15.99 8.45
N GLY A 40 14.32 16.57 9.65
CA GLY A 40 15.45 17.36 10.17
C GLY A 40 15.45 18.85 9.83
N VAL A 41 14.42 19.36 9.14
CA VAL A 41 14.27 20.79 8.88
C VAL A 41 13.66 21.50 10.10
N ASP A 42 14.36 22.50 10.62
CA ASP A 42 13.80 23.42 11.61
C ASP A 42 12.81 24.35 10.89
N VAL A 43 11.52 24.21 11.23
CA VAL A 43 10.42 24.97 10.62
C VAL A 43 10.63 26.49 10.77
N GLN A 44 11.15 26.93 11.91
CA GLN A 44 11.35 28.36 12.17
C GLN A 44 12.52 28.91 11.37
N GLU A 45 13.60 28.14 11.25
CA GLU A 45 14.73 28.50 10.39
C GLU A 45 14.30 28.55 8.91
N PHE A 46 13.54 27.55 8.45
CA PHE A 46 13.02 27.51 7.09
C PHE A 46 12.12 28.72 6.77
N PHE A 47 11.24 29.10 7.71
CA PHE A 47 10.37 30.26 7.60
C PHE A 47 11.17 31.55 7.50
N PHE A 48 12.16 31.69 8.37
CA PHE A 48 13.07 32.82 8.36
C PHE A 48 13.87 32.91 7.06
N ASP A 49 14.38 31.80 6.55
CA ASP A 49 15.15 31.74 5.31
C ASP A 49 14.33 32.15 4.09
N ALA A 50 13.08 31.70 4.00
CA ALA A 50 12.15 32.15 2.96
C ALA A 50 11.91 33.66 3.02
N ARG A 51 11.76 34.25 4.21
CA ARG A 51 11.64 35.71 4.36
C ARG A 51 12.89 36.44 3.93
N VAL A 52 14.08 36.00 4.37
CA VAL A 52 15.36 36.64 4.01
C VAL A 52 15.57 36.64 2.50
N ASP A 53 15.22 35.54 1.84
CA ASP A 53 15.36 35.43 0.38
C ASP A 53 14.33 36.28 -0.36
N LEU A 54 13.10 36.39 0.14
CA LEU A 54 12.11 37.35 -0.39
C LEU A 54 12.60 38.80 -0.27
N GLU A 55 13.16 39.18 0.87
CA GLU A 55 13.73 40.52 1.10
C GLU A 55 14.94 40.80 0.18
N THR A 56 15.79 39.78 -0.01
CA THR A 56 16.93 39.83 -0.94
C THR A 56 16.47 40.04 -2.38
N LEU A 57 15.43 39.31 -2.79
CA LEU A 57 14.83 39.43 -4.11
C LEU A 57 14.20 40.82 -4.31
N ALA A 58 13.49 41.34 -3.30
CA ALA A 58 12.92 42.68 -3.33
C ALA A 58 13.99 43.77 -3.46
N ASP A 59 15.10 43.66 -2.71
CA ASP A 59 16.23 44.58 -2.82
C ASP A 59 16.87 44.55 -4.21
N ALA A 60 16.96 43.38 -4.84
CA ALA A 60 17.50 43.24 -6.19
C ALA A 60 16.56 43.79 -7.27
N LEU A 61 15.25 43.60 -7.13
CA LEU A 61 14.25 44.02 -8.11
C LEU A 61 13.95 45.52 -8.02
N LEU A 62 13.74 46.03 -6.81
CA LEU A 62 13.21 47.39 -6.56
C LEU A 62 14.28 48.36 -6.05
N GLY A 63 15.40 47.84 -5.56
CA GLY A 63 16.45 48.61 -4.89
C GLY A 63 16.40 48.45 -3.36
N GLN A 64 17.56 48.67 -2.73
CA GLN A 64 17.74 48.40 -1.31
C GLN A 64 16.73 49.16 -0.42
N GLY A 65 15.99 48.41 0.39
CA GLY A 65 14.98 48.93 1.32
C GLY A 65 13.73 49.51 0.67
N ILE A 66 13.58 49.39 -0.66
CA ILE A 66 12.37 49.80 -1.37
C ILE A 66 11.42 48.60 -1.44
N ARG A 67 10.17 48.79 -1.02
CA ARG A 67 9.14 47.75 -1.01
C ARG A 67 7.87 48.22 -1.71
N PRO A 68 7.08 47.29 -2.27
CA PRO A 68 5.74 47.58 -2.74
C PRO A 68 4.87 48.23 -1.67
N GLU A 69 3.87 48.99 -2.09
CA GLU A 69 2.85 49.51 -1.17
C GLU A 69 2.11 48.35 -0.50
N GLY A 70 1.92 48.44 0.82
CA GLY A 70 1.23 47.40 1.61
C GLY A 70 2.15 46.33 2.21
N TRP A 71 3.46 46.34 1.92
CA TRP A 71 4.41 45.37 2.47
C TRP A 71 4.34 45.27 4.00
N THR A 72 4.12 44.06 4.51
CA THR A 72 3.85 43.83 5.94
C THR A 72 5.07 44.04 6.82
N SER A 73 6.27 43.80 6.28
CA SER A 73 7.55 43.88 6.99
C SER A 73 7.63 42.97 8.24
N ASN A 74 6.87 41.89 8.28
CA ASN A 74 6.89 40.96 9.41
C ASN A 74 8.13 40.05 9.36
N LEU A 75 9.09 40.29 10.25
CA LEU A 75 10.34 39.52 10.35
C LEU A 75 10.36 38.49 11.50
N GLU A 76 9.28 38.39 12.27
CA GLU A 76 9.19 37.50 13.43
C GLU A 76 8.58 36.15 13.01
N SER A 77 9.43 35.15 12.75
CA SER A 77 9.00 33.82 12.25
C SER A 77 8.02 33.11 13.20
N ALA A 78 8.07 33.44 14.50
CA ALA A 78 7.17 32.90 15.51
C ALA A 78 5.80 33.59 15.56
N SER A 79 5.57 34.65 14.76
CA SER A 79 4.29 35.34 14.72
C SER A 79 3.20 34.47 14.08
N LEU A 80 1.99 34.52 14.64
CA LEU A 80 0.82 33.82 14.12
C LEU A 80 0.46 34.24 12.69
N THR A 81 0.84 35.44 12.26
CA THR A 81 0.58 35.96 10.91
C THR A 81 1.76 35.80 9.97
N PHE A 82 2.89 35.24 10.41
CA PHE A 82 4.12 35.23 9.62
C PHE A 82 3.94 34.59 8.24
N SER A 83 3.32 33.41 8.17
CA SER A 83 3.13 32.68 6.91
C SER A 83 2.19 33.43 5.96
N SER A 84 1.09 33.99 6.47
CA SER A 84 0.16 34.80 5.67
C SER A 84 0.78 36.11 5.19
N ASP A 85 1.58 36.75 6.05
CA ASP A 85 2.28 38.00 5.75
C ASP A 85 3.38 37.76 4.69
N LEU A 86 4.12 36.65 4.81
CA LEU A 86 5.13 36.23 3.86
C LEU A 86 4.52 35.93 2.49
N TRP A 87 3.39 35.20 2.45
CA TRP A 87 2.66 34.96 1.21
C TRP A 87 2.21 36.28 0.57
N TYR A 88 1.53 37.14 1.35
CA TYR A 88 1.01 38.40 0.84
C TYR A 88 2.11 39.28 0.24
N ASP A 89 3.25 39.41 0.95
CA ASP A 89 4.40 40.15 0.45
C ASP A 89 5.00 39.49 -0.81
N SER A 90 5.02 38.16 -0.89
CA SER A 90 5.49 37.45 -2.09
C SER A 90 4.61 37.74 -3.32
N GLU A 91 3.29 37.83 -3.14
CA GLU A 91 2.35 38.19 -4.22
C GLU A 91 2.53 39.66 -4.66
N LEU A 92 2.72 40.57 -3.70
CA LEU A 92 3.02 41.97 -4.01
C LEU A 92 4.31 42.11 -4.82
N LEU A 93 5.33 41.30 -4.51
CA LEU A 93 6.58 41.29 -5.27
C LEU A 93 6.41 40.67 -6.65
N ALA A 94 5.63 39.59 -6.75
CA ALA A 94 5.28 38.95 -8.01
C ALA A 94 4.58 39.93 -8.97
N ASP A 95 3.68 40.76 -8.45
CA ASP A 95 3.03 41.83 -9.23
C ASP A 95 4.02 42.86 -9.77
N GLN A 96 5.13 43.12 -9.08
CA GLN A 96 6.19 44.00 -9.59
C GLN A 96 7.02 43.34 -10.69
N LEU A 97 7.22 42.03 -10.61
CA LEU A 97 8.08 41.28 -11.52
C LEU A 97 7.36 40.90 -12.82
N PHE A 98 6.18 40.30 -12.70
CA PHE A 98 5.41 39.75 -13.83
C PHE A 98 4.31 40.70 -14.31
N GLY A 99 3.85 41.60 -13.45
CA GLY A 99 2.68 42.45 -13.68
C GLY A 99 1.51 42.08 -12.77
N ALA A 100 0.62 43.05 -12.55
CA ALA A 100 -0.49 42.89 -11.62
C ALA A 100 -1.44 41.74 -12.02
N GLY A 101 -1.52 40.72 -11.17
CA GLY A 101 -2.34 39.53 -11.40
C GLY A 101 -1.82 38.56 -12.45
N GLU A 102 -0.65 38.81 -13.04
CA GLU A 102 0.00 37.92 -14.01
C GLU A 102 0.91 36.95 -13.25
N ARG A 103 0.79 35.66 -13.53
CA ARG A 103 1.59 34.60 -12.89
C ARG A 103 2.06 33.60 -13.94
N PRO A 104 3.28 33.03 -13.80
CA PRO A 104 3.73 31.96 -14.67
C PRO A 104 2.90 30.68 -14.44
N ASP A 105 2.87 29.79 -15.44
CA ASP A 105 2.06 28.56 -15.42
C ASP A 105 2.35 27.65 -14.23
N ASN A 106 3.58 27.70 -13.69
CA ASN A 106 4.01 26.88 -12.55
C ASN A 106 3.83 27.58 -11.19
N TRP A 107 3.17 28.74 -11.13
CA TRP A 107 2.92 29.47 -9.88
C TRP A 107 1.95 28.71 -8.98
N GLU A 108 2.31 28.55 -7.70
CA GLU A 108 1.41 27.92 -6.73
C GLU A 108 0.44 28.93 -6.12
N ALA A 109 -0.85 28.69 -6.33
CA ALA A 109 -1.90 29.39 -5.61
C ALA A 109 -2.01 28.90 -4.17
N VAL A 110 -2.51 29.77 -3.28
CA VAL A 110 -2.76 29.39 -1.89
C VAL A 110 -4.09 28.67 -1.78
N THR A 111 -4.02 27.40 -1.39
CA THR A 111 -5.18 26.54 -1.11
C THR A 111 -5.14 25.94 0.29
N VAL A 112 -4.23 26.41 1.14
CA VAL A 112 -3.82 25.71 2.36
C VAL A 112 -4.11 26.47 3.65
N VAL A 113 -4.48 25.74 4.71
CA VAL A 113 -4.65 26.25 6.07
C VAL A 113 -3.42 25.99 6.96
N SER A 114 -2.53 25.08 6.57
CA SER A 114 -1.27 24.82 7.30
C SER A 114 -0.24 25.92 7.02
N PRO A 115 0.35 26.56 8.06
CA PRO A 115 1.46 27.50 7.89
C PRO A 115 2.66 26.89 7.16
N GLU A 116 2.98 25.62 7.42
CA GLU A 116 4.12 24.92 6.81
C GLU A 116 3.90 24.69 5.32
N ALA A 117 2.72 24.19 4.94
CA ALA A 117 2.34 24.03 3.53
C ALA A 117 2.35 25.39 2.81
N LEU A 118 1.84 26.44 3.45
CA LEU A 118 1.81 27.79 2.88
C LEU A 118 3.24 28.31 2.61
N VAL A 119 4.12 28.23 3.60
CA VAL A 119 5.50 28.73 3.44
C VAL A 119 6.28 27.88 2.43
N ARG A 120 6.00 26.58 2.33
CA ARG A 120 6.57 25.72 1.29
C ARG A 120 6.19 26.19 -0.12
N SER A 121 4.92 26.45 -0.36
CA SER A 121 4.45 26.98 -1.66
C SER A 121 5.02 28.36 -1.96
N VAL A 122 5.04 29.25 -0.96
CA VAL A 122 5.68 30.56 -1.08
C VAL A 122 7.17 30.43 -1.40
N ARG A 123 7.87 29.49 -0.76
CA ARG A 123 9.29 29.25 -1.02
C ARG A 123 9.54 28.85 -2.47
N ARG A 124 8.72 27.95 -3.02
CA ARG A 124 8.82 27.58 -4.44
C ARG A 124 8.54 28.77 -5.36
N ASN A 125 7.52 29.56 -5.06
CA ASN A 125 7.22 30.79 -5.80
C ASN A 125 8.38 31.81 -5.73
N ILE A 126 9.05 31.93 -4.59
CA ILE A 126 10.28 32.74 -4.43
C ILE A 126 11.40 32.23 -5.34
N GLU A 127 11.61 30.91 -5.43
CA GLU A 127 12.60 30.33 -6.35
C GLU A 127 12.25 30.57 -7.82
N THR A 128 10.96 30.52 -8.18
CA THR A 128 10.46 30.87 -9.52
C THR A 128 10.75 32.34 -9.83
N MET A 129 10.43 33.27 -8.93
CA MET A 129 10.77 34.69 -9.12
C MET A 129 12.28 34.93 -9.18
N ALA A 130 13.07 34.20 -8.37
CA ALA A 130 14.52 34.29 -8.40
C ALA A 130 15.11 33.79 -9.72
N ASN A 131 14.54 32.75 -10.32
CA ASN A 131 14.93 32.28 -11.65
C ASN A 131 14.68 33.34 -12.73
N GLU A 132 13.56 34.05 -12.66
CA GLU A 132 13.26 35.14 -13.59
C GLU A 132 14.21 36.33 -13.38
N GLN A 133 14.44 36.75 -12.12
CA GLN A 133 15.24 37.94 -11.81
C GLN A 133 16.75 37.73 -11.98
N PHE A 134 17.28 36.57 -11.56
CA PHE A 134 18.72 36.30 -11.55
C PHE A 134 19.17 35.34 -12.65
N GLY A 135 18.24 34.58 -13.23
CA GLY A 135 18.52 33.46 -14.11
C GLY A 135 18.54 32.12 -13.38
N ILE A 136 18.26 31.05 -14.12
CA ILE A 136 18.21 29.67 -13.60
C ILE A 136 19.58 29.29 -13.00
N GLY A 137 19.56 28.82 -11.76
CA GLY A 137 20.77 28.38 -11.04
C GLY A 137 21.74 29.51 -10.65
N SER A 138 21.37 30.77 -10.88
CA SER A 138 22.14 31.93 -10.42
C SER A 138 21.48 32.51 -9.18
N ARG A 139 22.24 32.64 -8.09
CA ARG A 139 21.78 33.22 -6.83
C ARG A 139 22.85 34.15 -6.25
N PRO A 140 22.46 35.23 -5.56
CA PRO A 140 23.42 36.09 -4.86
C PRO A 140 24.04 35.34 -3.66
N ASP A 141 25.23 35.75 -3.24
CA ASP A 141 25.97 35.10 -2.12
C ASP A 141 25.20 35.07 -0.79
N ILE A 142 24.26 36.00 -0.60
CA ILE A 142 23.42 36.09 0.61
C ILE A 142 22.17 35.21 0.54
N TRP A 143 21.88 34.59 -0.62
CA TRP A 143 20.75 33.70 -0.80
C TRP A 143 20.92 32.47 0.09
N ARG A 144 19.95 32.24 0.96
CA ARG A 144 19.98 31.10 1.88
C ARG A 144 19.58 29.81 1.20
N GLY A 145 18.70 29.91 0.20
CA GLY A 145 18.28 28.76 -0.57
C GLY A 145 17.26 27.90 0.17
N ALA A 146 16.91 26.80 -0.48
CA ALA A 146 16.05 25.76 0.05
C ALA A 146 16.62 24.39 -0.38
N PRO A 147 16.18 23.30 0.27
CA PRO A 147 16.41 21.97 -0.25
C PRO A 147 15.99 21.88 -1.73
N VAL A 148 16.79 21.21 -2.55
CA VAL A 148 16.56 21.08 -4.00
C VAL A 148 15.19 20.44 -4.29
N LEU A 149 14.69 19.61 -3.37
CA LEU A 149 13.35 19.07 -3.36
C LEU A 149 12.26 20.12 -3.61
N LEU A 150 12.37 21.32 -3.03
CA LEU A 150 11.36 22.38 -3.16
C LEU A 150 11.32 23.05 -4.54
N LEU A 151 12.23 22.68 -5.45
CA LEU A 151 12.18 23.10 -6.86
C LEU A 151 11.29 22.19 -7.70
N CYS A 152 10.88 21.04 -7.17
CA CYS A 152 10.03 20.10 -7.87
C CYS A 152 8.58 20.58 -7.94
N ASP A 153 7.77 19.94 -8.77
CA ASP A 153 6.35 20.25 -8.85
C ASP A 153 5.61 19.83 -7.57
N ARG A 154 4.49 20.52 -7.31
CA ARG A 154 3.63 20.33 -6.13
C ARG A 154 3.17 18.88 -5.99
N THR A 155 2.81 18.26 -7.11
CA THR A 155 2.29 16.89 -7.15
C THR A 155 3.36 15.88 -6.75
N LEU A 156 4.60 16.02 -7.21
CA LEU A 156 5.74 15.20 -6.75
C LEU A 156 6.03 15.42 -5.26
N LEU A 157 6.03 16.66 -4.79
CA LEU A 157 6.24 16.97 -3.36
C LEU A 157 5.19 16.31 -2.46
N ASN A 158 3.92 16.42 -2.85
CA ASN A 158 2.80 15.85 -2.08
C ASN A 158 2.76 14.32 -2.18
N THR A 159 3.09 13.78 -3.35
CA THR A 159 3.29 12.33 -3.53
C THR A 159 4.37 11.79 -2.60
N LEU A 160 5.53 12.47 -2.53
CA LEU A 160 6.62 12.09 -1.64
C LEU A 160 6.21 12.17 -0.17
N ALA A 161 5.55 13.26 0.24
CA ALA A 161 5.07 13.43 1.61
C ALA A 161 4.09 12.32 2.03
N MET A 162 3.22 11.90 1.11
CA MET A 162 2.30 10.78 1.32
C MET A 162 3.02 9.43 1.39
N LEU A 163 4.02 9.20 0.54
CA LEU A 163 4.87 8.01 0.59
C LEU A 163 5.69 7.92 1.89
N GLU A 164 6.22 9.04 2.37
CA GLU A 164 6.91 9.12 3.66
C GLU A 164 5.94 8.79 4.81
N LEU A 165 4.74 9.38 4.79
CA LEU A 165 3.73 9.20 5.82
C LEU A 165 3.20 7.77 5.88
N PHE A 166 2.79 7.22 4.74
CA PHE A 166 2.07 5.95 4.67
C PHE A 166 2.97 4.75 4.38
N TYR A 167 4.16 4.95 3.82
CA TYR A 167 5.02 3.83 3.40
C TYR A 167 6.45 3.94 3.93
N ARG A 168 6.78 5.00 4.69
CA ARG A 168 8.13 5.27 5.22
C ARG A 168 9.18 5.23 4.11
N PHE A 169 8.81 5.70 2.93
CA PHE A 169 9.73 5.82 1.82
C PHE A 169 10.71 6.95 2.10
N GLU A 170 12.00 6.70 1.93
CA GLU A 170 13.04 7.72 2.02
C GLU A 170 13.78 7.76 0.69
N PRO A 171 13.78 8.90 -0.02
CA PRO A 171 14.40 8.99 -1.31
C PRO A 171 15.93 8.91 -1.20
N ILE A 172 16.56 8.20 -2.13
CA ILE A 172 18.02 8.05 -2.20
C ILE A 172 18.67 8.95 -3.26
N THR A 173 17.87 9.66 -4.05
CA THR A 173 18.35 10.64 -5.04
C THR A 173 19.18 11.72 -4.33
N PRO A 174 20.48 11.89 -4.68
CA PRO A 174 21.32 12.88 -4.06
C PRO A 174 20.97 14.29 -4.55
N ASP A 175 21.00 15.29 -3.65
CA ASP A 175 20.75 16.71 -3.97
C ASP A 175 21.65 17.27 -5.10
N SER A 176 22.81 16.64 -5.35
CA SER A 176 23.73 17.01 -6.43
C SER A 176 23.32 16.48 -7.81
N ALA A 177 22.21 15.77 -7.95
CA ALA A 177 21.74 15.24 -9.22
C ALA A 177 21.46 16.39 -10.22
N LEU A 178 22.00 16.28 -11.44
CA LEU A 178 21.91 17.33 -12.47
C LEU A 178 20.46 17.70 -12.82
N ASN A 179 19.55 16.73 -12.76
CA ASN A 179 18.11 16.96 -12.84
C ASN A 179 17.44 16.23 -11.68
N TYR A 180 17.56 16.83 -10.50
CA TYR A 180 17.08 16.27 -9.25
C TYR A 180 15.61 15.85 -9.33
N CYS A 181 14.71 16.74 -9.78
CA CYS A 181 13.28 16.46 -9.80
C CYS A 181 12.91 15.33 -10.77
N LEU A 182 13.51 15.25 -11.96
CA LEU A 182 13.26 14.11 -12.85
C LEU A 182 13.84 12.80 -12.28
N SER A 183 14.98 12.86 -11.60
CA SER A 183 15.61 11.68 -10.99
C SER A 183 14.76 11.17 -9.83
N LEU A 184 14.29 12.09 -8.99
CA LEU A 184 13.38 11.80 -7.87
C LEU A 184 12.03 11.30 -8.38
N GLN A 185 11.45 11.89 -9.42
CA GLN A 185 10.21 11.40 -10.03
C GLN A 185 10.36 9.96 -10.49
N ALA A 186 11.47 9.61 -11.18
CA ALA A 186 11.70 8.25 -11.64
C ALA A 186 11.82 7.25 -10.47
N GLU A 187 12.47 7.65 -9.38
CA GLU A 187 12.58 6.85 -8.16
C GLU A 187 11.22 6.65 -7.48
N VAL A 188 10.44 7.72 -7.35
CA VAL A 188 9.09 7.73 -6.79
C VAL A 188 8.15 6.88 -7.64
N ASP A 189 8.20 7.01 -8.96
CA ASP A 189 7.41 6.21 -9.91
C ASP A 189 7.74 4.72 -9.79
N GLU A 190 9.02 4.35 -9.73
CA GLU A 190 9.41 2.95 -9.56
C GLU A 190 8.82 2.36 -8.28
N ARG A 191 8.91 3.10 -7.17
CA ARG A 191 8.34 2.69 -5.89
C ARG A 191 6.82 2.57 -5.94
N LEU A 192 6.14 3.53 -6.56
CA LEU A 192 4.68 3.53 -6.65
C LEU A 192 4.16 2.45 -7.57
N ASN A 193 4.87 2.15 -8.66
CA ASN A 193 4.52 1.00 -9.49
C ASN A 193 4.58 -0.29 -8.70
N GLU A 194 5.61 -0.50 -7.88
CA GLU A 194 5.66 -1.67 -6.98
C GLU A 194 4.43 -1.72 -6.07
N ILE A 195 4.09 -0.61 -5.41
CA ILE A 195 2.96 -0.55 -4.47
C ILE A 195 1.62 -0.77 -5.17
N VAL A 196 1.35 -0.06 -6.27
CA VAL A 196 0.07 -0.11 -6.98
C VAL A 196 -0.18 -1.49 -7.59
N PHE A 197 0.85 -2.09 -8.20
CA PHE A 197 0.74 -3.41 -8.81
C PHE A 197 0.96 -4.57 -7.82
N SER A 198 1.23 -4.30 -6.54
CA SER A 198 1.18 -5.31 -5.46
C SER A 198 -0.07 -5.20 -4.60
N THR A 199 -0.75 -4.04 -4.60
CA THR A 199 -1.93 -3.79 -3.77
C THR A 199 -3.17 -4.44 -4.40
N PRO A 200 -3.84 -5.38 -3.72
CA PRO A 200 -5.10 -5.94 -4.19
C PRO A 200 -6.23 -4.92 -4.14
N ASP A 201 -7.13 -4.96 -5.13
CA ASP A 201 -8.36 -4.18 -5.12
C ASP A 201 -9.35 -4.67 -4.04
N SER A 202 -10.54 -4.05 -3.97
CA SER A 202 -11.60 -4.43 -3.02
C SER A 202 -12.07 -5.88 -3.13
N ASN A 203 -11.78 -6.56 -4.24
CA ASN A 203 -12.12 -7.96 -4.49
C ASN A 203 -10.91 -8.90 -4.23
N GLY A 204 -9.79 -8.36 -3.77
CA GLY A 204 -8.55 -9.11 -3.55
C GLY A 204 -7.78 -9.41 -4.83
N ILE A 205 -8.09 -8.74 -5.95
CA ILE A 205 -7.43 -8.93 -7.24
C ILE A 205 -6.29 -7.91 -7.37
N VAL A 206 -5.10 -8.40 -7.64
CA VAL A 206 -3.93 -7.55 -7.93
C VAL A 206 -3.98 -7.12 -9.40
N ARG A 207 -3.71 -5.84 -9.68
CA ARG A 207 -3.57 -5.35 -11.06
C ARG A 207 -2.37 -6.00 -11.73
N ASP A 208 -2.56 -6.50 -12.95
CA ASP A 208 -1.47 -6.98 -13.80
C ASP A 208 -1.24 -5.97 -14.95
N PRO A 209 -0.02 -5.41 -15.10
CA PRO A 209 0.27 -4.45 -16.17
C PRO A 209 0.22 -5.07 -17.57
N ILE A 210 0.36 -6.40 -17.74
CA ILE A 210 0.38 -7.03 -19.07
C ILE A 210 -1.01 -7.02 -19.76
N PRO A 211 -2.11 -7.42 -19.08
CA PRO A 211 -3.47 -7.20 -19.60
C PRO A 211 -3.79 -5.73 -19.85
N LEU A 212 -3.34 -4.83 -18.99
CA LEU A 212 -3.58 -3.39 -19.14
C LEU A 212 -2.88 -2.82 -20.38
N LEU A 213 -1.63 -3.21 -20.63
CA LEU A 213 -0.91 -2.90 -21.86
C LEU A 213 -1.57 -3.51 -23.10
N SER A 214 -2.13 -4.72 -22.99
CA SER A 214 -2.90 -5.36 -24.07
C SER A 214 -4.16 -4.57 -24.39
N GLY A 215 -4.87 -4.09 -23.37
CA GLY A 215 -6.01 -3.21 -23.55
C GLY A 215 -5.61 -1.90 -24.17
N ALA A 216 -4.46 -1.36 -23.76
CA ALA A 216 -3.96 -0.13 -24.33
C ALA A 216 -3.64 -0.24 -25.82
N ARG A 217 -3.07 -1.38 -26.22
CA ARG A 217 -2.87 -1.74 -27.62
C ARG A 217 -4.20 -1.84 -28.37
N GLY A 218 -5.21 -2.49 -27.78
CA GLY A 218 -6.54 -2.61 -28.38
C GLY A 218 -7.18 -1.25 -28.67
N ASP A 219 -7.01 -0.30 -27.76
CA ASP A 219 -7.49 1.07 -27.91
C ASP A 219 -6.74 1.86 -28.99
N LEU A 220 -5.42 1.69 -29.11
CA LEU A 220 -4.67 2.27 -30.23
C LEU A 220 -5.13 1.71 -31.58
N GLU A 221 -5.37 0.40 -31.68
CA GLU A 221 -5.91 -0.22 -32.90
C GLU A 221 -7.28 0.35 -33.25
N ARG A 222 -8.14 0.55 -32.23
CA ARG A 222 -9.46 1.11 -32.41
C ARG A 222 -9.39 2.58 -32.85
N LEU A 223 -8.52 3.37 -32.24
CA LEU A 223 -8.29 4.76 -32.64
C LEU A 223 -7.82 4.84 -34.09
N ALA A 224 -6.91 3.96 -34.50
CA ALA A 224 -6.47 3.88 -35.90
C ALA A 224 -7.62 3.49 -36.84
N ASP A 225 -8.47 2.54 -36.46
CA ASP A 225 -9.64 2.13 -37.25
C ASP A 225 -10.66 3.26 -37.41
N GLU A 226 -10.90 4.07 -36.37
CA GLU A 226 -11.81 5.23 -36.45
C GLU A 226 -11.25 6.35 -37.33
N LEU A 227 -9.94 6.61 -37.26
CA LEU A 227 -9.31 7.72 -38.00
C LEU A 227 -8.98 7.37 -39.45
N LEU A 228 -8.60 6.12 -39.73
CA LEU A 228 -8.09 5.69 -41.05
C LEU A 228 -9.01 4.71 -41.77
N GLY A 229 -10.00 4.14 -41.07
CA GLY A 229 -10.82 3.03 -41.53
C GLY A 229 -10.23 1.67 -41.17
N LEU A 230 -11.10 0.66 -41.18
CA LEU A 230 -10.78 -0.71 -40.73
C LEU A 230 -9.52 -1.26 -41.42
N ASN A 231 -8.58 -1.75 -40.60
CA ASN A 231 -7.31 -2.36 -41.04
C ASN A 231 -6.42 -1.45 -41.90
N THR A 232 -6.65 -0.13 -41.87
CA THR A 232 -5.76 0.84 -42.50
C THR A 232 -4.80 1.38 -41.44
N ARG A 233 -3.49 1.33 -41.71
CA ARG A 233 -2.46 1.74 -40.76
C ARG A 233 -1.44 2.67 -41.41
N PRO A 234 -0.76 3.54 -40.63
CA PRO A 234 0.37 4.31 -41.10
C PRO A 234 1.49 3.43 -41.69
N GLU A 235 2.36 4.02 -42.49
CA GLU A 235 3.59 3.36 -42.93
C GLU A 235 4.48 3.02 -41.74
N GLY A 236 5.10 1.83 -41.75
CA GLY A 236 5.97 1.38 -40.66
C GLY A 236 5.25 0.84 -39.42
N TYR A 237 3.91 0.83 -39.40
CA TYR A 237 3.11 0.31 -38.29
C TYR A 237 3.28 -1.20 -38.15
N ILE A 238 3.68 -1.65 -36.95
CA ILE A 238 4.14 -3.01 -36.66
C ILE A 238 2.97 -3.95 -36.41
N GLY A 239 1.96 -3.51 -35.67
CA GLY A 239 0.78 -4.36 -35.46
C GLY A 239 0.92 -5.42 -34.36
N ASN A 240 1.92 -5.35 -33.47
CA ASN A 240 2.17 -6.39 -32.46
C ASN A 240 1.02 -6.50 -31.44
N ARG A 241 0.41 -7.69 -31.32
CA ARG A 241 -0.73 -7.97 -30.45
C ARG A 241 -0.42 -8.94 -29.30
N ASP A 242 0.83 -9.42 -29.21
CA ASP A 242 1.24 -10.35 -28.17
C ASP A 242 2.03 -9.60 -27.08
N ALA A 243 1.33 -9.29 -25.99
CA ALA A 243 1.88 -8.55 -24.86
C ALA A 243 2.97 -9.29 -24.08
N THR A 244 3.20 -10.57 -24.37
CA THR A 244 4.28 -11.36 -23.77
C THR A 244 5.61 -11.21 -24.51
N THR A 245 5.60 -10.58 -25.70
CA THR A 245 6.81 -10.41 -26.49
C THR A 245 7.72 -9.32 -25.91
N PRO A 246 9.06 -9.51 -25.91
CA PRO A 246 9.99 -8.52 -25.36
C PRO A 246 9.95 -7.14 -26.02
N THR A 247 9.44 -7.06 -27.26
CA THR A 247 9.35 -5.80 -28.03
C THR A 247 8.00 -5.11 -27.88
N PHE A 248 7.00 -5.74 -27.23
CA PHE A 248 5.62 -5.27 -27.25
C PHE A 248 5.44 -3.79 -26.88
N ILE A 249 6.06 -3.36 -25.77
CA ILE A 249 5.99 -1.98 -25.28
C ILE A 249 6.61 -1.01 -26.30
N GLY A 250 7.79 -1.37 -26.85
CA GLY A 250 8.45 -0.57 -27.87
C GLY A 250 7.65 -0.50 -29.17
N ASP A 251 7.07 -1.61 -29.60
CA ASP A 251 6.24 -1.69 -30.80
C ASP A 251 4.96 -0.84 -30.65
N LEU A 252 4.29 -0.92 -29.49
CA LEU A 252 3.13 -0.09 -29.16
C LEU A 252 3.49 1.41 -29.16
N PHE A 253 4.63 1.77 -28.55
CA PHE A 253 5.12 3.15 -28.55
C PHE A 253 5.41 3.68 -29.96
N LEU A 254 6.08 2.90 -30.80
CA LEU A 254 6.38 3.29 -32.18
C LEU A 254 5.13 3.43 -33.03
N ASP A 255 4.17 2.51 -32.85
CA ASP A 255 2.87 2.53 -33.53
C ASP A 255 2.05 3.77 -33.14
N LEU A 256 2.03 4.12 -31.85
CA LEU A 256 1.39 5.33 -31.33
C LEU A 256 1.99 6.60 -31.97
N ASN A 257 3.33 6.69 -31.99
CA ASN A 257 4.03 7.82 -32.61
C ASN A 257 3.81 7.90 -34.12
N SER A 258 3.71 6.77 -34.80
CA SER A 258 3.43 6.71 -36.24
C SER A 258 2.03 7.22 -36.56
N LEU A 259 1.04 6.85 -35.74
CA LEU A 259 -0.32 7.37 -35.86
C LEU A 259 -0.38 8.88 -35.56
N ALA A 260 0.28 9.33 -34.49
CA ALA A 260 0.36 10.75 -34.15
C ALA A 260 1.01 11.58 -35.28
N ASN A 261 2.13 11.11 -35.84
CA ASN A 261 2.80 11.78 -36.96
C ASN A 261 1.90 11.90 -38.20
N LEU A 262 1.10 10.87 -38.49
CA LEU A 262 0.18 10.90 -39.63
C LEU A 262 -0.97 11.89 -39.42
N GLN A 263 -1.50 11.99 -38.20
CA GLN A 263 -2.71 12.76 -37.90
C GLN A 263 -2.44 14.22 -37.56
N LEU A 264 -1.37 14.49 -36.81
CA LEU A 264 -1.03 15.81 -36.30
C LEU A 264 0.12 16.46 -37.09
N GLY A 265 0.89 15.67 -37.84
CA GLY A 265 2.11 16.08 -38.52
C GLY A 265 3.36 15.53 -37.83
N GLU A 266 4.46 15.44 -38.59
CA GLU A 266 5.72 14.89 -38.11
C GLU A 266 6.26 15.69 -36.92
N GLY A 267 6.46 15.00 -35.79
CA GLY A 267 6.96 15.61 -34.55
C GLY A 267 5.96 16.50 -33.81
N VAL A 268 4.73 16.65 -34.29
CA VAL A 268 3.67 17.42 -33.60
C VAL A 268 2.98 16.53 -32.59
N ARG A 269 2.87 16.99 -31.34
CA ARG A 269 2.22 16.26 -30.25
C ARG A 269 1.25 17.17 -29.48
N PRO A 270 0.19 16.61 -28.87
CA PRO A 270 -0.63 17.34 -27.92
C PRO A 270 0.18 17.84 -26.72
N ASP A 271 -0.28 18.90 -26.08
CA ASP A 271 0.31 19.37 -24.82
C ASP A 271 0.21 18.27 -23.74
N GLY A 272 1.25 18.14 -22.92
CA GLY A 272 1.32 17.10 -21.89
C GLY A 272 1.70 15.70 -22.38
N TRP A 273 2.07 15.54 -23.66
CA TRP A 273 2.59 14.28 -24.22
C TRP A 273 3.89 13.85 -23.53
N ILE A 274 3.92 12.63 -22.99
CA ILE A 274 5.07 12.10 -22.25
C ILE A 274 6.15 11.61 -23.22
N GLY A 275 5.77 10.82 -24.23
CA GLY A 275 6.67 10.44 -25.31
C GLY A 275 7.84 9.54 -24.90
N THR A 276 7.73 8.82 -23.79
CA THR A 276 8.76 7.89 -23.31
C THR A 276 8.14 6.61 -22.74
N VAL A 277 8.91 5.52 -22.78
CA VAL A 277 8.57 4.23 -22.15
C VAL A 277 9.70 3.80 -21.22
N SER A 278 9.38 2.93 -20.27
CA SER A 278 10.29 2.42 -19.24
C SER A 278 10.54 0.92 -19.43
N SER A 279 11.55 0.37 -18.75
CA SER A 279 11.69 -1.08 -18.61
C SER A 279 10.61 -1.71 -17.72
N SER A 280 9.96 -0.91 -16.87
CA SER A 280 8.81 -1.35 -16.07
C SER A 280 7.54 -1.39 -16.93
N PRO A 281 6.84 -2.55 -17.01
CA PRO A 281 5.56 -2.64 -17.70
C PRO A 281 4.49 -1.71 -17.11
N GLY A 282 4.50 -1.52 -15.78
CA GLY A 282 3.56 -0.65 -15.09
C GLY A 282 3.73 0.82 -15.47
N SER A 283 4.96 1.35 -15.41
CA SER A 283 5.23 2.74 -15.79
C SER A 283 4.95 2.95 -17.28
N SER A 284 5.32 1.98 -18.12
CA SER A 284 5.04 2.03 -19.55
C SER A 284 3.55 2.05 -19.86
N TYR A 285 2.74 1.29 -19.10
CA TYR A 285 1.29 1.33 -19.22
C TYR A 285 0.76 2.73 -18.96
N TYR A 286 1.09 3.35 -17.82
CA TYR A 286 0.60 4.70 -17.49
C TYR A 286 1.00 5.73 -18.54
N ASN A 287 2.26 5.73 -18.98
CA ASN A 287 2.73 6.66 -20.00
C ASN A 287 1.99 6.49 -21.34
N LEU A 288 1.94 5.25 -21.84
CA LEU A 288 1.31 4.96 -23.13
C LEU A 288 -0.20 5.17 -23.09
N ARG A 289 -0.83 4.88 -21.95
CA ARG A 289 -2.26 5.09 -21.74
C ARG A 289 -2.60 6.57 -21.81
N HIS A 290 -1.90 7.40 -21.04
CA HIS A 290 -2.04 8.85 -21.06
C HIS A 290 -1.85 9.42 -22.48
N ASP A 291 -0.76 9.03 -23.17
CA ASP A 291 -0.49 9.53 -24.53
C ASP A 291 -1.56 9.07 -25.54
N ILE A 292 -2.12 7.86 -25.42
CA ILE A 292 -3.24 7.39 -26.25
C ILE A 292 -4.50 8.22 -25.99
N GLU A 293 -4.81 8.53 -24.73
CA GLU A 293 -5.96 9.37 -24.36
C GLU A 293 -5.80 10.79 -24.91
N LEU A 294 -4.60 11.38 -24.82
CA LEU A 294 -4.31 12.68 -25.42
C LEU A 294 -4.45 12.68 -26.94
N LEU A 295 -3.94 11.63 -27.62
CA LEU A 295 -4.08 11.51 -29.07
C LEU A 295 -5.56 11.40 -29.46
N ALA A 296 -6.33 10.58 -28.73
CA ALA A 296 -7.76 10.41 -28.96
C ALA A 296 -8.49 11.75 -28.79
N LYS A 297 -8.23 12.50 -27.70
CA LYS A 297 -8.80 13.83 -27.45
C LYS A 297 -8.45 14.85 -28.54
N ALA A 298 -7.23 14.79 -29.07
CA ALA A 298 -6.75 15.72 -30.09
C ALA A 298 -7.25 15.43 -31.51
N THR A 299 -7.60 14.16 -31.82
CA THR A 299 -7.90 13.73 -33.19
C THR A 299 -9.35 13.32 -33.41
N LEU A 300 -10.06 12.85 -32.39
CA LEU A 300 -11.47 12.51 -32.49
C LEU A 300 -12.35 13.75 -32.28
N PRO A 301 -13.50 13.83 -32.99
CA PRO A 301 -14.47 14.89 -32.74
C PRO A 301 -15.05 14.74 -31.32
N PHE A 302 -15.15 15.86 -30.60
CA PHE A 302 -15.77 15.86 -29.28
C PHE A 302 -17.23 15.40 -29.36
N ASN A 303 -17.56 14.33 -28.63
CA ASN A 303 -18.91 13.83 -28.47
C ASN A 303 -19.16 13.56 -26.97
N PRO A 304 -20.01 14.36 -26.29
CA PRO A 304 -20.26 14.19 -24.87
C PRO A 304 -21.06 12.91 -24.54
N GLU A 305 -21.80 12.34 -25.50
CA GLU A 305 -22.55 11.08 -25.29
C GLU A 305 -21.68 9.84 -25.51
N GLN A 306 -20.60 9.99 -26.28
CA GLN A 306 -19.66 8.92 -26.58
C GLN A 306 -18.25 9.51 -26.77
N PRO A 307 -17.58 9.89 -25.66
CA PRO A 307 -16.27 10.57 -25.73
C PRO A 307 -15.15 9.65 -26.22
N ARG A 308 -15.39 8.33 -26.25
CA ARG A 308 -14.47 7.32 -26.77
C ARG A 308 -15.19 6.33 -27.70
N PRO A 309 -14.48 5.74 -28.68
CA PRO A 309 -15.05 4.74 -29.58
C PRO A 309 -15.66 3.54 -28.83
N THR A 310 -16.68 2.90 -29.41
CA THR A 310 -17.36 1.75 -28.77
C THR A 310 -16.36 0.64 -28.45
N GLY A 311 -16.34 0.13 -27.21
CA GLY A 311 -15.41 -0.94 -26.83
C GLY A 311 -13.97 -0.47 -26.59
N TRP A 312 -13.81 0.81 -26.27
CA TRP A 312 -12.64 1.37 -25.60
C TRP A 312 -12.46 0.73 -24.22
N GLN A 313 -11.24 0.38 -23.85
CA GLN A 313 -10.93 -0.34 -22.60
C GLN A 313 -10.46 0.59 -21.47
N GLY A 314 -9.88 1.76 -21.80
CA GLY A 314 -9.58 2.82 -20.83
C GLY A 314 -10.84 3.48 -20.29
N VAL A 315 -11.55 2.78 -19.41
CA VAL A 315 -12.85 3.23 -18.86
C VAL A 315 -12.72 4.07 -17.61
N ASP A 316 -11.56 4.02 -16.94
CA ASP A 316 -11.28 4.83 -15.76
C ASP A 316 -10.85 6.24 -16.18
N PRO A 317 -11.62 7.29 -15.83
CA PRO A 317 -11.29 8.65 -16.25
C PRO A 317 -9.91 9.12 -15.79
N ILE A 318 -9.37 8.58 -14.69
CA ILE A 318 -8.04 8.95 -14.16
C ILE A 318 -6.92 8.64 -15.14
N GLU A 319 -7.12 7.65 -16.02
CA GLU A 319 -6.13 7.20 -17.00
C GLU A 319 -5.84 8.23 -18.10
N GLN A 320 -6.63 9.32 -18.15
CA GLN A 320 -6.38 10.49 -19.00
C GLN A 320 -5.41 11.51 -18.38
N CYS A 321 -5.13 11.38 -17.09
CA CYS A 321 -4.27 12.28 -16.33
C CYS A 321 -2.84 11.76 -16.29
N THR A 322 -1.90 12.65 -15.94
CA THR A 322 -0.49 12.28 -15.84
C THR A 322 -0.29 11.17 -14.80
N PRO A 323 0.77 10.34 -14.93
CA PRO A 323 1.09 9.31 -13.94
C PRO A 323 1.19 9.87 -12.52
N GLY A 324 1.81 11.05 -12.35
CA GLY A 324 1.91 11.73 -11.05
C GLY A 324 0.54 11.96 -10.39
N VAL A 325 -0.44 12.47 -11.14
CA VAL A 325 -1.81 12.66 -10.64
C VAL A 325 -2.48 11.32 -10.32
N THR A 326 -2.28 10.31 -11.17
CA THR A 326 -2.84 8.97 -10.95
C THR A 326 -2.27 8.31 -9.68
N TYR A 327 -0.98 8.49 -9.41
CA TYR A 327 -0.37 7.98 -8.19
C TYR A 327 -0.81 8.73 -6.95
N LEU A 328 -0.88 10.07 -7.02
CA LEU A 328 -1.38 10.87 -5.91
C LEU A 328 -2.83 10.52 -5.58
N TYR A 329 -3.65 10.30 -6.61
CA TYR A 329 -5.01 9.79 -6.47
C TYR A 329 -5.03 8.49 -5.67
N PHE A 330 -4.27 7.49 -6.10
CA PHE A 330 -4.15 6.21 -5.39
C PHE A 330 -3.75 6.40 -3.92
N LEU A 331 -2.70 7.18 -3.64
CA LEU A 331 -2.22 7.41 -2.28
C LEU A 331 -3.26 8.10 -1.39
N VAL A 332 -3.99 9.08 -1.94
CA VAL A 332 -5.03 9.82 -1.20
C VAL A 332 -6.25 8.94 -0.95
N THR A 333 -6.73 8.21 -1.96
CA THR A 333 -7.90 7.34 -1.80
C THR A 333 -7.60 6.17 -0.87
N GLU A 334 -6.45 5.52 -1.00
CA GLU A 334 -6.05 4.41 -0.13
C GLU A 334 -5.63 4.89 1.27
N GLY A 335 -4.93 6.03 1.36
CA GLY A 335 -4.40 6.55 2.61
C GLY A 335 -5.47 7.19 3.50
N TYR A 336 -6.43 7.91 2.91
CA TYR A 336 -7.48 8.64 3.64
C TYR A 336 -8.89 8.07 3.46
N GLY A 337 -9.10 7.09 2.57
CA GLY A 337 -10.43 6.52 2.32
C GLY A 337 -11.40 7.49 1.64
N LEU A 338 -10.87 8.45 0.87
CA LEU A 338 -11.65 9.50 0.20
C LEU A 338 -12.06 9.08 -1.22
N SER A 339 -13.08 9.74 -1.76
CA SER A 339 -13.55 9.58 -3.15
C SER A 339 -13.76 10.95 -3.78
N PHE A 340 -13.47 11.08 -5.08
CA PHE A 340 -13.57 12.35 -5.82
C PHE A 340 -14.70 12.33 -6.88
N ASN A 341 -15.82 11.70 -6.54
CA ASN A 341 -16.94 11.48 -7.47
C ASN A 341 -17.68 12.78 -7.85
N GLU A 342 -17.44 13.86 -7.12
CA GLU A 342 -17.98 15.19 -7.39
C GLU A 342 -17.33 15.91 -8.58
N ILE A 343 -16.13 15.48 -8.99
CA ILE A 343 -15.42 16.05 -10.14
C ILE A 343 -15.94 15.36 -11.41
N ASP A 344 -16.48 16.14 -12.35
CA ASP A 344 -17.07 15.61 -13.58
C ASP A 344 -15.99 15.06 -14.53
N PRO A 345 -15.94 13.74 -14.80
CA PRO A 345 -14.95 13.15 -15.70
C PRO A 345 -15.10 13.59 -17.17
N ALA A 346 -16.21 14.23 -17.53
CA ALA A 346 -16.42 14.80 -18.85
C ALA A 346 -15.94 16.26 -18.97
N ALA A 347 -15.50 16.88 -17.86
CA ALA A 347 -14.98 18.24 -17.87
C ALA A 347 -13.70 18.34 -18.72
N SER A 348 -13.55 19.42 -19.48
CA SER A 348 -12.39 19.63 -20.36
C SER A 348 -11.06 19.73 -19.61
N ASP A 349 -11.15 20.20 -18.37
CA ASP A 349 -10.12 20.48 -17.36
C ASP A 349 -10.20 19.47 -16.19
N PHE A 350 -10.78 18.28 -16.41
CA PHE A 350 -10.94 17.23 -15.39
C PHE A 350 -9.65 16.94 -14.61
N CYS A 351 -8.52 16.74 -15.33
CA CYS A 351 -7.25 16.42 -14.69
C CYS A 351 -6.70 17.57 -13.84
N ASP A 352 -6.90 18.82 -14.27
CA ASP A 352 -6.46 20.01 -13.52
C ASP A 352 -7.30 20.16 -12.24
N GLN A 353 -8.61 19.98 -12.34
CA GLN A 353 -9.51 20.00 -11.17
C GLN A 353 -9.16 18.90 -10.17
N LEU A 354 -8.87 17.70 -10.67
CA LEU A 354 -8.53 16.57 -9.83
C LEU A 354 -7.14 16.73 -9.18
N GLU A 355 -6.14 17.17 -9.94
CA GLU A 355 -4.81 17.47 -9.42
C GLU A 355 -4.88 18.52 -8.31
N GLU A 356 -5.64 19.59 -8.49
CA GLU A 356 -5.82 20.61 -7.45
C GLU A 356 -6.50 20.04 -6.20
N ALA A 357 -7.57 19.25 -6.38
CA ALA A 357 -8.30 18.64 -5.27
C ALA A 357 -7.40 17.68 -4.46
N LEU A 358 -6.61 16.85 -5.14
CA LEU A 358 -5.70 15.90 -4.51
C LEU A 358 -4.59 16.61 -3.73
N ASN A 359 -3.93 17.59 -4.33
CA ASN A 359 -2.89 18.36 -3.67
C ASN A 359 -3.45 19.13 -2.45
N SER A 360 -4.64 19.72 -2.60
CA SER A 360 -5.33 20.40 -1.50
C SER A 360 -5.64 19.46 -0.33
N VAL A 361 -6.05 18.21 -0.60
CA VAL A 361 -6.28 17.21 0.45
C VAL A 361 -4.98 16.84 1.17
N VAL A 362 -3.87 16.64 0.46
CA VAL A 362 -2.60 16.29 1.09
C VAL A 362 -2.06 17.43 1.95
N GLU A 363 -2.25 18.66 1.51
CA GLU A 363 -1.81 19.86 2.24
C GLU A 363 -2.73 20.22 3.41
N ASN A 364 -3.99 19.79 3.33
CA ASN A 364 -5.01 19.96 4.36
C ASN A 364 -5.60 18.61 4.74
N PRO A 365 -4.79 17.69 5.31
CA PRO A 365 -5.22 16.33 5.54
C PRO A 365 -6.43 16.30 6.47
N PRO A 366 -7.40 15.41 6.23
CA PRO A 366 -8.53 15.28 7.12
C PRO A 366 -8.03 14.96 8.53
N VAL A 367 -8.68 15.53 9.55
CA VAL A 367 -8.39 15.17 10.94
C VAL A 367 -8.81 13.72 11.11
N LEU A 368 -7.83 12.81 11.13
CA LEU A 368 -8.06 11.42 11.50
C LEU A 368 -8.28 11.40 13.02
N ASP A 369 -9.50 11.09 13.45
CA ASP A 369 -9.78 10.84 14.87
C ASP A 369 -8.85 9.73 15.38
N GLU A 370 -8.37 9.81 16.63
CA GLU A 370 -7.52 8.75 17.23
C GLU A 370 -8.19 7.37 17.15
N VAL A 371 -9.53 7.33 17.20
CA VAL A 371 -10.33 6.11 17.00
C VAL A 371 -10.17 5.56 15.57
N VAL A 372 -10.10 6.41 14.55
CA VAL A 372 -9.91 6.02 13.14
C VAL A 372 -8.46 5.56 12.88
N VAL A 373 -7.47 6.18 13.53
CA VAL A 373 -6.08 5.73 13.47
C VAL A 373 -5.90 4.39 14.19
N GLU A 374 -6.51 4.22 15.37
CA GLU A 374 -6.57 2.93 16.08
C GLU A 374 -7.30 1.87 15.24
N GLU A 375 -8.48 2.17 14.68
CA GLU A 375 -9.22 1.26 13.80
C GLU A 375 -8.41 0.84 12.57
N ARG A 376 -7.69 1.76 11.93
CA ARG A 376 -6.80 1.47 10.79
C ARG A 376 -5.69 0.49 11.16
N LEU A 377 -5.17 0.58 12.37
CA LEU A 377 -4.15 -0.33 12.90
C LEU A 377 -4.75 -1.59 13.53
N THR A 378 -6.07 -1.72 13.58
CA THR A 378 -6.75 -2.88 14.12
C THR A 378 -7.06 -3.86 12.99
N GLY A 379 -6.74 -5.14 13.22
CA GLY A 379 -7.06 -6.23 12.32
C GLY A 379 -7.70 -7.38 13.08
N THR A 380 -8.24 -8.34 12.33
CA THR A 380 -8.61 -9.63 12.88
C THR A 380 -7.76 -10.73 12.26
N ALA A 381 -7.46 -11.77 13.03
CA ALA A 381 -6.76 -12.93 12.50
C ALA A 381 -7.68 -13.75 11.58
N ASP A 382 -7.09 -14.37 10.57
CA ASP A 382 -7.68 -15.42 9.76
C ASP A 382 -6.85 -16.69 9.98
N TYR A 383 -6.96 -17.26 11.19
CA TYR A 383 -6.19 -18.42 11.63
C TYR A 383 -4.67 -18.24 11.52
N ALA A 384 -4.14 -17.14 12.07
CA ALA A 384 -2.73 -16.77 11.97
C ALA A 384 -1.81 -17.61 12.87
N PHE A 385 -0.68 -18.08 12.34
CA PHE A 385 0.39 -18.65 13.17
C PHE A 385 1.08 -17.55 13.98
N THR A 386 1.30 -17.81 15.27
CA THR A 386 1.86 -16.83 16.20
C THR A 386 3.22 -17.23 16.75
N TYR A 387 4.10 -16.25 16.94
CA TYR A 387 5.48 -16.46 17.39
C TYR A 387 5.91 -15.42 18.44
N LEU A 388 6.85 -15.76 19.32
CA LEU A 388 7.48 -14.78 20.23
C LEU A 388 8.68 -14.07 19.62
N ASP A 389 9.17 -14.52 18.47
CA ASP A 389 10.29 -13.88 17.78
C ASP A 389 10.01 -13.69 16.29
N VAL A 390 10.62 -12.65 15.74
CA VAL A 390 10.48 -12.27 14.33
C VAL A 390 11.04 -13.31 13.36
N ALA A 391 11.98 -14.14 13.81
CA ALA A 391 12.54 -15.24 13.03
C ALA A 391 11.65 -16.50 13.04
N ALA A 392 10.47 -16.41 13.66
CA ALA A 392 9.49 -17.48 13.75
C ALA A 392 10.10 -18.77 14.31
N LEU A 393 10.86 -18.70 15.42
CA LEU A 393 11.51 -19.86 16.07
C LEU A 393 10.74 -20.36 17.30
N GLN A 394 9.99 -19.48 17.96
CA GLN A 394 9.26 -19.73 19.19
C GLN A 394 7.76 -19.64 18.93
N TYR A 395 7.21 -20.73 18.40
CA TYR A 395 5.80 -20.82 18.04
C TYR A 395 4.90 -20.88 19.28
N MET A 396 3.82 -20.11 19.27
CA MET A 396 2.89 -19.99 20.41
C MET A 396 1.50 -20.56 20.15
N GLY A 397 1.15 -20.94 18.92
CA GLY A 397 -0.19 -21.44 18.58
C GLY A 397 -0.80 -20.74 17.38
N ILE A 398 -2.00 -21.17 16.99
CA ILE A 398 -2.79 -20.52 15.95
C ILE A 398 -3.74 -19.54 16.64
N MET A 399 -3.63 -18.26 16.31
CA MET A 399 -4.58 -17.23 16.70
C MET A 399 -5.91 -17.51 15.98
N PRO A 400 -7.02 -17.75 16.70
CA PRO A 400 -8.29 -18.09 16.09
C PRO A 400 -8.78 -17.02 15.10
N GLY A 401 -9.46 -17.46 14.04
CA GLY A 401 -10.16 -16.57 13.12
C GLY A 401 -11.08 -15.58 13.84
N GLY A 402 -11.09 -14.32 13.41
CA GLY A 402 -11.86 -13.24 14.00
C GLY A 402 -11.28 -12.64 15.29
N THR A 403 -10.14 -13.14 15.79
CA THR A 403 -9.51 -12.57 17.00
C THR A 403 -9.00 -11.16 16.70
N PRO A 404 -9.50 -10.12 17.38
CA PRO A 404 -9.04 -8.76 17.15
C PRO A 404 -7.64 -8.55 17.73
N PHE A 405 -6.85 -7.77 17.02
CA PHE A 405 -5.53 -7.33 17.46
C PHE A 405 -5.22 -5.96 16.87
N ARG A 406 -4.25 -5.28 17.47
CA ARG A 406 -3.63 -4.06 16.97
C ARG A 406 -2.27 -4.37 16.38
N ALA A 407 -2.04 -4.03 15.12
CA ALA A 407 -0.73 -4.11 14.48
C ALA A 407 0.14 -2.93 14.93
N VAL A 408 1.39 -3.22 15.30
CA VAL A 408 2.27 -2.22 15.95
C VAL A 408 3.59 -2.06 15.21
N TYR A 409 4.21 -3.15 14.77
CA TYR A 409 5.47 -3.10 14.01
C TYR A 409 5.44 -4.08 12.84
N ARG A 410 6.21 -3.82 11.79
CA ARG A 410 6.54 -4.81 10.76
C ARG A 410 8.01 -5.21 10.80
N ASN A 411 8.31 -6.37 10.25
CA ASN A 411 9.67 -6.79 10.01
C ASN A 411 10.30 -6.02 8.83
N PHE A 412 11.62 -5.98 8.78
CA PHE A 412 12.39 -5.36 7.70
C PHE A 412 12.59 -6.32 6.52
N GLY A 413 12.71 -5.78 5.30
CA GLY A 413 12.95 -6.56 4.06
C GLY A 413 11.70 -7.23 3.48
N ALA A 414 11.88 -8.31 2.71
CA ALA A 414 10.80 -9.03 2.02
C ALA A 414 9.94 -9.95 2.93
N SER A 415 9.86 -9.64 4.23
CA SER A 415 9.14 -10.44 5.22
C SER A 415 7.76 -9.84 5.49
N ASN A 416 6.71 -10.66 5.42
CA ASN A 416 5.33 -10.25 5.75
C ASN A 416 5.02 -10.36 7.26
N MET A 417 6.04 -10.55 8.10
CA MET A 417 5.86 -10.68 9.55
C MET A 417 5.59 -9.32 10.18
N MET A 418 4.58 -9.26 11.04
CA MET A 418 4.23 -8.10 11.87
C MET A 418 4.09 -8.48 13.34
N PHE A 419 4.46 -7.55 14.21
CA PHE A 419 4.18 -7.61 15.63
C PHE A 419 2.80 -7.04 15.92
N VAL A 420 1.97 -7.82 16.60
CA VAL A 420 0.58 -7.49 16.94
C VAL A 420 0.33 -7.63 18.43
N VAL A 421 -0.59 -6.83 18.96
CA VAL A 421 -0.96 -6.79 20.37
C VAL A 421 -2.47 -6.95 20.50
N GLY A 422 -2.92 -7.85 21.37
CA GLY A 422 -4.32 -7.98 21.77
C GLY A 422 -4.45 -8.08 23.29
N ASP A 423 -5.66 -8.33 23.79
CA ASP A 423 -5.98 -8.28 25.22
C ASP A 423 -5.08 -9.18 26.11
N GLN A 424 -4.61 -10.30 25.59
CA GLN A 424 -3.84 -11.30 26.34
C GLN A 424 -2.61 -11.81 25.57
N PHE A 425 -2.15 -11.08 24.57
CA PHE A 425 -0.99 -11.50 23.77
C PHE A 425 -0.29 -10.31 23.13
N ALA A 426 1.00 -10.48 22.89
CA ALA A 426 1.83 -9.63 22.07
C ALA A 426 2.80 -10.55 21.30
N VAL A 427 2.52 -10.80 20.03
CA VAL A 427 3.16 -11.87 19.23
C VAL A 427 3.45 -11.40 17.82
N TYR A 428 4.30 -12.13 17.11
CA TYR A 428 4.51 -11.96 15.68
C TYR A 428 3.56 -12.87 14.89
N VAL A 429 2.97 -12.32 13.83
CA VAL A 429 2.10 -13.02 12.87
C VAL A 429 2.45 -12.61 11.44
N ASP A 430 2.21 -13.48 10.47
CA ASP A 430 2.31 -13.11 9.05
C ASP A 430 1.03 -12.41 8.60
N ARG A 431 1.17 -11.21 7.99
CA ARG A 431 0.08 -10.35 7.51
C ARG A 431 -0.95 -11.13 6.68
N ARG A 432 -0.51 -12.08 5.87
CA ARG A 432 -1.36 -12.80 4.91
C ARG A 432 -2.44 -13.65 5.57
N PHE A 433 -2.30 -13.96 6.85
CA PHE A 433 -3.29 -14.68 7.65
C PHE A 433 -4.11 -13.73 8.53
N THR A 434 -4.31 -12.50 8.08
CA THR A 434 -5.04 -11.47 8.83
C THR A 434 -5.82 -10.56 7.88
N THR A 435 -6.74 -9.78 8.42
CA THR A 435 -7.47 -8.77 7.66
C THR A 435 -6.68 -7.47 7.47
N VAL A 436 -5.43 -7.38 7.92
CA VAL A 436 -4.63 -6.15 7.79
C VAL A 436 -4.23 -5.95 6.33
N PRO A 437 -4.66 -4.84 5.68
CA PRO A 437 -4.26 -4.53 4.32
C PRO A 437 -2.75 -4.37 4.19
N GLU A 438 -2.21 -4.65 3.00
CA GLU A 438 -0.77 -4.49 2.73
C GLU A 438 -0.31 -3.05 2.92
N THR A 439 -1.14 -2.09 2.55
CA THR A 439 -0.91 -0.65 2.74
C THR A 439 -0.75 -0.30 4.22
N VAL A 440 -1.66 -0.78 5.07
CA VAL A 440 -1.58 -0.63 6.52
C VAL A 440 -0.31 -1.28 7.07
N PHE A 441 -0.01 -2.52 6.66
CA PHE A 441 1.19 -3.23 7.07
C PHE A 441 2.46 -2.46 6.71
N ASN A 442 2.57 -1.97 5.47
CA ASN A 442 3.72 -1.21 4.99
C ASN A 442 3.88 0.15 5.71
N SER A 443 2.79 0.69 6.25
CA SER A 443 2.81 1.89 7.10
C SER A 443 3.35 1.66 8.52
N LEU A 444 3.42 0.40 8.97
CA LEU A 444 3.91 0.08 10.30
C LEU A 444 5.41 0.45 10.44
N PRO A 445 5.84 0.96 11.61
CA PRO A 445 7.26 1.13 11.90
C PRO A 445 8.00 -0.22 11.85
N THR A 446 9.26 -0.20 11.42
CA THR A 446 10.11 -1.40 11.43
C THR A 446 10.58 -1.72 12.85
N LEU A 447 11.05 -2.94 13.07
CA LEU A 447 11.69 -3.35 14.34
C LEU A 447 13.12 -2.80 14.50
N GLU A 448 13.54 -1.87 13.66
CA GLU A 448 14.90 -1.33 13.72
C GLU A 448 15.11 -0.52 14.99
N ASN A 449 16.10 -0.92 15.80
CA ASN A 449 16.38 -0.36 17.14
C ASN A 449 15.24 -0.50 18.17
N VAL A 450 14.24 -1.34 17.91
CA VAL A 450 13.13 -1.61 18.84
C VAL A 450 13.03 -3.11 19.09
N GLN A 451 12.97 -3.50 20.37
CA GLN A 451 12.77 -4.89 20.77
C GLN A 451 11.47 -5.01 21.58
N PRO A 452 10.33 -5.28 20.91
CA PRO A 452 9.03 -5.36 21.57
C PRO A 452 8.99 -6.49 22.59
N VAL A 453 8.28 -6.29 23.70
CA VAL A 453 8.05 -7.34 24.69
C VAL A 453 6.97 -8.28 24.17
N THR A 454 7.34 -9.55 23.97
CA THR A 454 6.46 -10.58 23.43
C THR A 454 5.94 -11.51 24.53
N PHE A 455 4.65 -11.83 24.51
CA PHE A 455 4.02 -12.79 25.42
C PHE A 455 2.75 -13.37 24.78
N CYS A 456 2.27 -14.51 25.29
CA CYS A 456 1.02 -15.11 24.82
C CYS A 456 0.37 -15.85 26.00
N ASP A 457 -0.59 -15.18 26.63
CA ASP A 457 -1.36 -15.70 27.77
C ASP A 457 -2.82 -15.99 27.41
N ALA A 458 -3.19 -15.80 26.14
CA ALA A 458 -4.51 -16.13 25.62
C ALA A 458 -4.78 -17.63 25.67
N PHE A 459 -6.06 -18.03 25.73
CA PHE A 459 -6.45 -19.43 25.89
C PHE A 459 -5.99 -20.36 24.76
N TRP A 460 -5.67 -19.82 23.58
CA TRP A 460 -5.17 -20.55 22.41
C TRP A 460 -3.63 -20.64 22.37
N CYS A 461 -2.95 -19.99 23.31
CA CYS A 461 -1.49 -20.06 23.43
C CYS A 461 -1.09 -21.43 23.98
N ASN A 462 -0.20 -22.12 23.25
CA ASN A 462 0.26 -23.48 23.56
C ASN A 462 1.66 -23.52 24.22
N GLY A 463 2.21 -22.35 24.58
CA GLY A 463 3.57 -22.17 25.08
C GLY A 463 4.63 -22.22 23.97
N PRO A 464 5.88 -21.78 24.22
CA PRO A 464 6.92 -21.75 23.19
C PRO A 464 7.30 -23.18 22.78
N GLY A 465 6.91 -23.56 21.57
CA GLY A 465 7.26 -24.81 20.92
C GLY A 465 8.09 -24.59 19.65
N PRO A 466 8.76 -25.62 19.13
CA PRO A 466 9.39 -25.52 17.81
C PRO A 466 8.32 -25.23 16.77
N THR A 467 8.62 -24.30 15.85
CA THR A 467 7.79 -24.02 14.67
C THR A 467 7.42 -25.31 13.97
N PRO A 468 6.14 -25.55 13.61
CA PRO A 468 5.76 -26.69 12.79
C PRO A 468 6.47 -26.52 11.45
N THR A 469 7.67 -27.10 11.32
CA THR A 469 8.43 -27.01 10.08
C THR A 469 8.05 -28.23 9.26
N PRO A 470 7.50 -28.07 8.05
CA PRO A 470 7.24 -29.17 7.15
C PRO A 470 8.55 -29.55 6.46
N THR A 471 9.45 -30.27 7.14
CA THR A 471 10.47 -31.19 6.56
C THR A 471 11.42 -31.67 7.66
N GLY A 472 11.68 -32.98 7.72
CA GLY A 472 12.82 -33.52 8.46
C GLY A 472 12.47 -34.74 9.30
N SER A 473 12.36 -35.88 8.64
CA SER A 473 12.44 -37.22 9.25
C SER A 473 13.58 -37.33 10.26
N THR A 474 13.31 -37.94 11.41
CA THR A 474 14.37 -38.33 12.34
C THR A 474 15.25 -39.43 11.74
N PRO A 475 16.59 -39.33 11.80
CA PRO A 475 17.53 -40.29 11.21
C PRO A 475 17.44 -41.74 11.72
N LEU A 476 16.60 -42.02 12.72
CA LEU A 476 16.46 -43.36 13.31
C LEU A 476 15.37 -44.22 12.63
N GLU A 477 14.39 -43.62 11.93
CA GLU A 477 13.34 -44.37 11.21
C GLU A 477 13.74 -44.73 9.77
N LEU A 478 14.54 -43.89 9.11
CA LEU A 478 15.11 -44.16 7.78
C LEU A 478 16.13 -45.32 7.75
N ALA A 479 16.62 -45.75 8.92
CA ALA A 479 17.45 -46.93 9.05
C ALA A 479 16.66 -48.25 9.15
N LEU A 480 15.33 -48.20 9.37
CA LEU A 480 14.50 -49.39 9.59
C LEU A 480 13.60 -49.78 8.41
N PHE A 481 13.38 -48.92 7.42
CA PHE A 481 12.51 -49.23 6.27
C PHE A 481 13.23 -49.02 4.93
N GLY A 482 14.09 -49.98 4.60
CA GLY A 482 14.54 -50.19 3.23
C GLY A 482 13.41 -50.82 2.40
N SER A 483 12.52 -49.99 1.86
CA SER A 483 11.64 -50.38 0.75
C SER A 483 11.50 -49.22 -0.22
N THR A 484 11.64 -49.50 -1.51
CA THR A 484 11.53 -48.57 -2.63
C THR A 484 10.31 -47.65 -2.52
N PRO A 485 10.42 -46.33 -2.75
CA PRO A 485 9.28 -45.40 -2.72
C PRO A 485 8.20 -45.84 -3.72
N GLN A 486 6.94 -45.86 -3.29
CA GLN A 486 5.83 -46.07 -4.21
C GLN A 486 5.53 -44.78 -4.97
N ALA A 487 5.14 -44.89 -6.24
CA ALA A 487 4.85 -43.73 -7.06
C ALA A 487 3.66 -42.96 -6.49
N THR A 488 3.82 -41.64 -6.33
CA THR A 488 2.77 -40.71 -5.90
C THR A 488 1.54 -40.83 -6.81
N PRO A 489 0.32 -40.95 -6.26
CA PRO A 489 -0.90 -40.98 -7.06
C PRO A 489 -1.04 -39.72 -7.92
N ASN A 490 -1.39 -39.89 -9.20
CA ASN A 490 -1.58 -38.77 -10.12
C ASN A 490 -2.94 -38.11 -9.87
N GLN A 491 -2.94 -36.91 -9.28
CA GLN A 491 -4.16 -36.17 -8.95
C GLN A 491 -4.99 -35.80 -10.18
N GLU A 492 -4.36 -35.52 -11.34
CA GLU A 492 -5.07 -35.22 -12.59
C GLU A 492 -5.91 -36.41 -13.08
N GLN A 493 -5.52 -37.65 -12.76
CA GLN A 493 -6.31 -38.84 -13.10
C GLN A 493 -7.48 -39.05 -12.14
N LEU A 494 -7.33 -38.66 -10.87
CA LEU A 494 -8.40 -38.73 -9.87
C LEU A 494 -9.50 -37.72 -10.16
N GLU A 495 -9.16 -36.50 -10.58
CA GLU A 495 -10.13 -35.47 -11.00
C GLU A 495 -11.05 -35.92 -12.13
N THR A 496 -10.59 -36.84 -13.00
CA THR A 496 -11.41 -37.37 -14.10
C THR A 496 -12.33 -38.53 -13.69
N THR A 497 -12.12 -39.13 -12.52
CA THR A 497 -12.82 -40.36 -12.09
C THR A 497 -13.54 -40.23 -10.74
N LYS A 498 -13.18 -39.24 -9.93
CA LYS A 498 -13.70 -39.01 -8.58
C LYS A 498 -13.92 -37.52 -8.33
N GLN A 499 -14.87 -37.19 -7.47
CA GLN A 499 -15.15 -35.81 -7.08
C GLN A 499 -14.26 -35.39 -5.90
N LEU A 500 -13.58 -34.24 -6.03
CA LEU A 500 -12.83 -33.63 -4.93
C LEU A 500 -13.77 -33.05 -3.88
N VAL A 501 -13.49 -33.33 -2.61
CA VAL A 501 -14.15 -32.71 -1.45
C VAL A 501 -13.10 -32.15 -0.48
N SER A 502 -13.46 -31.11 0.27
CA SER A 502 -12.59 -30.52 1.29
C SER A 502 -12.73 -31.22 2.63
N TRP A 503 -11.79 -30.99 3.56
CA TRP A 503 -11.80 -31.57 4.91
C TRP A 503 -13.14 -31.47 5.66
N ASN A 504 -13.96 -30.45 5.40
CA ASN A 504 -15.29 -30.27 5.99
C ASN A 504 -16.30 -31.36 5.61
N PHE A 505 -15.99 -32.16 4.59
CA PHE A 505 -16.79 -33.27 4.08
C PHE A 505 -16.22 -34.63 4.52
N VAL A 506 -15.14 -34.61 5.30
CA VAL A 506 -14.52 -35.81 5.87
C VAL A 506 -15.12 -36.06 7.25
N ARG A 507 -15.82 -37.18 7.41
CA ARG A 507 -16.29 -37.64 8.71
C ARG A 507 -15.19 -38.43 9.39
N VAL A 508 -14.77 -37.94 10.55
CA VAL A 508 -13.73 -38.56 11.38
C VAL A 508 -14.39 -39.21 12.60
N THR A 509 -14.24 -40.52 12.74
CA THR A 509 -14.63 -41.23 13.97
C THR A 509 -13.37 -41.66 14.72
N TYR A 510 -13.25 -41.22 15.97
CA TYR A 510 -12.07 -41.46 16.80
C TYR A 510 -12.19 -42.81 17.51
N ILE A 511 -11.18 -43.65 17.35
CA ILE A 511 -11.11 -44.98 17.94
C ILE A 511 -10.28 -44.96 19.22
N SER A 512 -9.09 -44.37 19.13
CA SER A 512 -8.20 -44.20 20.28
C SER A 512 -7.30 -42.99 20.12
N ASP A 513 -6.86 -42.47 21.27
CA ASP A 513 -6.00 -41.30 21.36
C ASP A 513 -4.67 -41.67 22.00
N ASN A 514 -3.59 -41.15 21.44
CA ASN A 514 -2.26 -41.20 21.99
C ASN A 514 -1.73 -39.77 22.17
N PRO A 515 -2.10 -39.09 23.27
CA PRO A 515 -1.69 -37.71 23.53
C PRO A 515 -0.17 -37.54 23.61
N ALA A 516 0.55 -38.57 24.07
CA ALA A 516 2.00 -38.53 24.19
C ALA A 516 2.71 -38.50 22.82
N ALA A 517 2.19 -39.24 21.83
CA ALA A 517 2.68 -39.21 20.45
C ALA A 517 1.98 -38.15 19.58
N ARG A 518 0.96 -37.46 20.14
CA ARG A 518 0.06 -36.53 19.44
C ARG A 518 -0.62 -37.15 18.22
N THR A 519 -1.05 -38.40 18.35
CA THR A 519 -1.76 -39.15 17.30
C THR A 519 -3.12 -39.66 17.76
N ALA A 520 -4.03 -39.85 16.82
CA ALA A 520 -5.25 -40.61 16.98
C ALA A 520 -5.36 -41.71 15.94
N GLN A 521 -5.94 -42.83 16.35
CA GLN A 521 -6.47 -43.83 15.44
C GLN A 521 -7.90 -43.47 15.10
N VAL A 522 -8.18 -43.32 13.81
CA VAL A 522 -9.47 -42.85 13.31
C VAL A 522 -9.97 -43.73 12.17
N THR A 523 -11.28 -43.83 12.03
CA THR A 523 -11.89 -44.26 10.77
C THR A 523 -12.40 -43.03 10.03
N LEU A 524 -12.23 -43.03 8.70
CA LEU A 524 -12.59 -41.92 7.85
C LEU A 524 -13.70 -42.33 6.86
N GLU A 525 -14.63 -41.43 6.63
CA GLU A 525 -15.63 -41.53 5.55
C GLU A 525 -15.65 -40.20 4.78
N LEU A 526 -15.83 -40.24 3.46
CA LEU A 526 -16.01 -39.06 2.62
C LEU A 526 -17.48 -38.87 2.31
N CYS A 527 -18.01 -37.67 2.52
CA CYS A 527 -19.43 -37.38 2.39
C CYS A 527 -19.72 -36.48 1.19
N PHE A 528 -20.89 -36.61 0.58
CA PHE A 528 -21.35 -35.70 -0.49
C PHE A 528 -21.84 -34.34 0.04
N GLN A 529 -21.96 -34.22 1.35
CA GLN A 529 -22.39 -33.04 2.09
C GLN A 529 -21.46 -32.83 3.28
N ASN A 530 -21.52 -31.66 3.91
CA ASN A 530 -20.73 -31.36 5.09
C ASN A 530 -20.91 -32.47 6.16
N ALA A 531 -19.79 -32.98 6.67
CA ALA A 531 -19.74 -34.17 7.52
C ALA A 531 -20.61 -34.06 8.79
N GLN A 532 -20.86 -32.83 9.27
CA GLN A 532 -21.70 -32.56 10.46
C GLN A 532 -23.18 -32.91 10.25
N VAL A 533 -23.67 -32.81 9.02
CA VAL A 533 -25.10 -33.02 8.68
C VAL A 533 -25.32 -34.12 7.65
N ALA A 534 -24.25 -34.69 7.10
CA ALA A 534 -24.32 -35.67 6.03
C ALA A 534 -25.06 -36.94 6.45
N THR A 535 -25.96 -37.42 5.58
CA THR A 535 -26.62 -38.73 5.73
C THR A 535 -26.04 -39.79 4.81
N GLU A 536 -25.23 -39.39 3.82
CA GLU A 536 -24.62 -40.24 2.81
C GLU A 536 -23.11 -40.01 2.78
N CYS A 537 -22.34 -41.01 3.22
CA CYS A 537 -20.89 -41.00 3.21
C CYS A 537 -20.36 -42.37 2.75
N GLU A 538 -19.19 -42.37 2.13
CA GLU A 538 -18.50 -43.56 1.64
C GLU A 538 -17.27 -43.85 2.49
N PRO A 539 -16.96 -45.13 2.78
CA PRO A 539 -15.79 -45.49 3.56
C PRO A 539 -14.51 -45.13 2.81
N VAL A 540 -13.53 -44.57 3.54
CA VAL A 540 -12.19 -44.38 2.99
C VAL A 540 -11.51 -45.74 2.83
N THR A 541 -11.09 -46.02 1.60
CA THR A 541 -10.45 -47.28 1.24
C THR A 541 -8.94 -47.15 1.13
N TYR A 542 -8.44 -45.95 0.85
CA TYR A 542 -7.04 -45.70 0.57
C TYR A 542 -6.60 -44.31 1.05
N VAL A 543 -5.39 -44.22 1.60
CA VAL A 543 -4.78 -42.95 2.00
C VAL A 543 -3.29 -42.94 1.60
N PHE A 544 -2.90 -42.01 0.74
CA PHE A 544 -1.50 -41.76 0.42
C PHE A 544 -1.03 -40.46 1.06
N ASP A 545 0.15 -40.47 1.65
CA ASP A 545 0.80 -39.29 2.23
C ASP A 545 1.88 -38.82 1.25
N ASN A 546 1.59 -37.75 0.51
CA ASN A 546 2.50 -37.23 -0.52
C ASN A 546 3.80 -36.68 0.10
N ALA A 547 3.76 -36.22 1.36
CA ALA A 547 4.94 -35.74 2.05
C ALA A 547 5.86 -36.89 2.48
N ALA A 548 5.29 -38.04 2.88
CA ALA A 548 6.05 -39.25 3.17
C ALA A 548 6.42 -40.06 1.92
N GLY A 549 5.77 -39.80 0.78
CA GLY A 549 5.91 -40.60 -0.44
C GLY A 549 5.47 -42.06 -0.24
N ALA A 550 4.48 -42.28 0.63
CA ALA A 550 4.07 -43.61 1.06
C ALA A 550 2.57 -43.69 1.37
N GLU A 551 1.99 -44.87 1.16
CA GLU A 551 0.63 -45.19 1.63
C GLU A 551 0.60 -45.25 3.16
N LYS A 552 -0.42 -44.64 3.77
CA LYS A 552 -0.66 -44.79 5.21
C LYS A 552 -1.22 -46.18 5.48
N PRO A 553 -0.55 -46.99 6.31
CA PRO A 553 -1.00 -48.35 6.57
C PRO A 553 -2.33 -48.37 7.32
N VAL A 554 -3.18 -49.32 6.96
CA VAL A 554 -4.38 -49.67 7.73
C VAL A 554 -3.92 -50.38 9.01
N VAL A 555 -4.08 -49.74 10.16
CA VAL A 555 -3.63 -50.28 11.46
C VAL A 555 -4.66 -51.24 12.09
N GLY A 556 -5.87 -51.28 11.54
CA GLY A 556 -6.94 -52.20 11.93
C GLY A 556 -8.23 -51.91 11.18
N THR A 557 -9.30 -52.62 11.52
CA THR A 557 -10.64 -52.35 10.99
C THR A 557 -11.68 -52.35 12.11
N GLN A 558 -12.67 -51.46 12.02
CA GLN A 558 -13.80 -51.42 12.95
C GLN A 558 -15.10 -51.13 12.18
N ASN A 559 -16.13 -51.95 12.42
CA ASN A 559 -17.44 -51.84 11.76
C ASN A 559 -17.36 -51.80 10.21
N GLY A 560 -16.37 -52.47 9.62
CA GLY A 560 -16.16 -52.48 8.17
C GLY A 560 -15.40 -51.26 7.63
N LEU A 561 -14.97 -50.33 8.48
CA LEU A 561 -14.13 -49.19 8.12
C LEU A 561 -12.65 -49.46 8.44
N ASN A 562 -11.75 -48.96 7.60
CA ASN A 562 -10.31 -48.99 7.84
C ASN A 562 -9.94 -47.98 8.92
N ILE A 563 -9.08 -48.39 9.85
CA ILE A 563 -8.51 -47.54 10.88
C ILE A 563 -7.14 -47.07 10.39
N PHE A 564 -6.93 -45.76 10.44
CA PHE A 564 -5.67 -45.10 10.10
C PHE A 564 -5.15 -44.34 11.31
N GLU A 565 -3.82 -44.23 11.41
CA GLU A 565 -3.19 -43.40 12.44
C GLU A 565 -2.77 -42.05 11.86
N PHE A 566 -3.28 -40.98 12.47
CA PHE A 566 -3.00 -39.60 12.09
C PHE A 566 -2.51 -38.79 13.28
N ARG A 567 -1.69 -37.77 13.02
CA ARG A 567 -1.36 -36.76 14.04
C ARG A 567 -2.54 -35.79 14.21
N TYR A 568 -2.66 -35.21 15.39
CA TYR A 568 -3.62 -34.13 15.62
C TYR A 568 -3.29 -32.90 14.76
N GLY A 569 -4.33 -32.17 14.39
CA GLY A 569 -4.27 -30.95 13.58
C GLY A 569 -4.71 -31.18 12.13
N TYR A 570 -4.52 -30.12 11.34
CA TYR A 570 -4.78 -30.14 9.91
C TYR A 570 -3.63 -30.83 9.18
N SER A 571 -3.95 -31.83 8.38
CA SER A 571 -3.00 -32.49 7.48
C SER A 571 -3.38 -32.16 6.04
N THR A 572 -2.47 -31.51 5.32
CA THR A 572 -2.53 -31.31 3.86
C THR A 572 -1.55 -32.27 3.17
N ASN A 573 -1.54 -32.28 1.83
CA ASN A 573 -0.68 -33.16 1.03
C ASN A 573 -1.02 -34.65 1.18
N LEU A 574 -2.30 -34.97 1.36
CA LEU A 574 -2.80 -36.33 1.35
C LEU A 574 -3.52 -36.62 0.03
N VAL A 575 -3.75 -37.91 -0.22
CA VAL A 575 -4.74 -38.39 -1.18
C VAL A 575 -5.58 -39.41 -0.44
N ILE A 576 -6.76 -39.00 0.01
CA ILE A 576 -7.71 -39.82 0.76
C ILE A 576 -8.82 -40.21 -0.21
N GLU A 577 -9.04 -41.50 -0.44
CA GLU A 577 -9.97 -41.96 -1.47
C GLU A 577 -11.08 -42.85 -0.93
N SER A 578 -12.30 -42.62 -1.42
CA SER A 578 -13.43 -43.54 -1.34
C SER A 578 -13.76 -44.09 -2.74
N GLU A 579 -14.95 -44.67 -2.91
CA GLU A 579 -15.39 -45.23 -4.20
C GLU A 579 -15.50 -44.14 -5.28
N SER A 580 -16.17 -43.03 -4.96
CA SER A 580 -16.45 -41.94 -5.91
C SER A 580 -15.92 -40.58 -5.50
N LEU A 581 -15.41 -40.43 -4.26
CA LEU A 581 -14.88 -39.18 -3.73
C LEU A 581 -13.38 -39.28 -3.42
N TYR A 582 -12.71 -38.13 -3.40
CA TYR A 582 -11.40 -38.03 -2.81
C TYR A 582 -11.20 -36.68 -2.10
N SER A 583 -10.31 -36.65 -1.10
CA SER A 583 -9.91 -35.45 -0.37
C SER A 583 -8.39 -35.31 -0.38
N THR A 584 -7.89 -34.08 -0.37
CA THR A 584 -6.44 -33.78 -0.28
C THR A 584 -5.99 -33.37 1.11
N ASP A 585 -6.95 -33.25 2.02
CA ASP A 585 -6.77 -32.74 3.37
C ASP A 585 -7.71 -33.43 4.38
N VAL A 586 -7.34 -33.38 5.66
CA VAL A 586 -8.18 -33.82 6.78
C VAL A 586 -7.82 -33.07 8.05
N TRP A 587 -8.80 -32.81 8.90
CA TRP A 587 -8.60 -32.27 10.24
C TRP A 587 -8.83 -33.36 11.30
N ILE A 588 -7.81 -33.61 12.13
CA ILE A 588 -7.89 -34.56 13.26
C ILE A 588 -7.81 -33.76 14.57
N SER A 589 -8.95 -33.59 15.22
CA SER A 589 -9.09 -32.89 16.49
C SER A 589 -8.31 -33.57 17.61
N ASP A 590 -7.55 -32.77 18.35
CA ASP A 590 -6.98 -33.17 19.63
C ASP A 590 -8.12 -33.53 20.63
N PRO A 591 -7.95 -34.53 21.51
CA PRO A 591 -8.97 -34.89 22.48
C PRO A 591 -9.34 -33.76 23.44
N THR A 592 -8.51 -32.72 23.60
CA THR A 592 -8.81 -31.54 24.44
C THR A 592 -9.84 -30.57 23.84
N ILE A 593 -10.11 -30.68 22.54
CA ILE A 593 -11.03 -29.79 21.80
C ILE A 593 -12.25 -30.54 21.22
N ARG A 594 -12.41 -31.83 21.57
CA ARG A 594 -13.52 -32.70 21.14
C ARG A 594 -14.67 -32.74 22.12
#